data_AF-W4LZA2-F1
#
_entry.id   AF-W4LZA2-F1
#
_cell.length_a   1.000
_cell.length_b   1.000
_cell.length_c   1.000
_cell.angle_alpha   90.00
_cell.angle_beta   90.00
_cell.angle_gamma   90.00
#
_symmetry.space_group_name_H-M   'P 1'
#
loop_
_entity.id
_entity.type
_entity.pdbx_description
1 polymer ?
#
loop_
_entity_poly.entity_id
_entity_poly.type
_entity_poly.pdbx_seq_one_letter_code
_entity_poly.pdbx_strand_id
1 'polypeptide(L)'
;MEPREDDMLTRSLPAHLVRTQFGQILERVSIDHERFIVTKNGQPKAVIIGIEDFLAAVAKPSETMKALQDQARASGAAGMSLEEIEAEIAAVRQKKTVPQPS
;
A
#
# COMPACT_ATOMS: atom_id res chain seq x y z
N MET A 1 8.13 -4.31 10.96
CA MET A 1 7.07 -5.16 11.53
C MET A 1 6.66 -6.10 10.40
N GLU A 2 7.10 -7.35 10.46
CA GLU A 2 6.69 -8.38 9.50
C GLU A 2 5.17 -8.57 9.63
N PRO A 3 4.39 -8.61 8.53
CA PRO A 3 2.97 -8.89 8.63
C PRO A 3 2.79 -10.29 9.20
N ARG A 4 2.03 -10.40 10.30
CA ARG A 4 1.72 -11.67 10.97
C ARG A 4 0.85 -12.51 10.02
N GLU A 5 1.28 -13.73 9.72
CA GLU A 5 0.58 -14.68 8.83
C GLU A 5 -0.86 -15.01 9.28
N ASP A 6 -1.18 -14.73 10.54
CA ASP A 6 -2.49 -15.01 11.18
C ASP A 6 -3.52 -13.86 11.08
N ASP A 7 -3.15 -12.63 10.64
CA ASP A 7 -4.12 -11.52 10.50
C ASP A 7 -4.77 -11.46 9.10
N MET A 8 -4.41 -12.38 8.20
CA MET A 8 -4.97 -12.46 6.84
C MET A 8 -6.11 -13.48 6.78
N LEU A 9 -7.33 -13.06 7.13
CA LEU A 9 -8.55 -13.86 6.98
C LEU A 9 -8.83 -14.13 5.48
N THR A 10 -8.15 -15.13 4.92
CA THR A 10 -8.40 -15.58 3.55
C THR A 10 -9.62 -16.49 3.56
N ARG A 11 -10.75 -15.99 3.07
CA ARG A 11 -12.02 -16.71 3.06
C ARG A 11 -12.27 -17.35 1.71
N SER A 12 -12.76 -18.59 1.68
CA SER A 12 -13.15 -19.27 0.45
C SER A 12 -14.65 -19.14 0.23
N LEU A 13 -15.05 -18.63 -0.94
CA LEU A 13 -16.46 -18.43 -1.32
C LEU A 13 -16.76 -19.08 -2.67
N PRO A 14 -17.90 -19.78 -2.81
CA PRO A 14 -18.35 -20.26 -4.11
C PRO A 14 -18.79 -19.10 -5.01
N ALA A 15 -18.57 -19.24 -6.32
CA ALA A 15 -18.81 -18.19 -7.31
C ALA A 15 -20.25 -17.62 -7.30
N HIS A 16 -21.25 -18.44 -6.93
CA HIS A 16 -22.63 -17.97 -6.82
C HIS A 16 -22.82 -16.97 -5.68
N LEU A 17 -22.18 -17.19 -4.52
CA LEU A 17 -22.22 -16.25 -3.40
C LEU A 17 -21.48 -14.95 -3.74
N VAL A 18 -20.32 -15.08 -4.40
CA VAL A 18 -19.54 -13.93 -4.87
C VAL A 18 -20.36 -13.04 -5.79
N ARG A 19 -21.11 -13.62 -6.75
CA ARG A 19 -22.01 -12.87 -7.64
C ARG A 19 -23.08 -12.10 -6.86
N THR A 20 -23.68 -12.71 -5.84
CA THR A 20 -24.77 -12.10 -5.07
C THR A 20 -24.30 -11.04 -4.09
N GLN A 21 -23.07 -11.16 -3.57
CA GLN A 21 -22.53 -10.32 -2.51
C GLN A 21 -21.38 -9.43 -2.99
N PHE A 22 -21.25 -9.23 -4.31
CA PHE A 22 -20.06 -8.60 -4.88
C PHE A 22 -19.79 -7.20 -4.33
N GLY A 23 -20.83 -6.38 -4.14
CA GLY A 23 -20.68 -5.03 -3.56
C GLY A 23 -20.11 -5.04 -2.14
N GLN A 24 -20.60 -5.93 -1.26
CA GLN A 24 -20.09 -6.09 0.11
C GLN A 24 -18.66 -6.65 0.12
N ILE A 25 -18.35 -7.56 -0.81
CA ILE A 25 -17.00 -8.07 -0.98
C ILE A 25 -16.05 -6.93 -1.37
N LEU A 26 -16.45 -6.05 -2.30
CA LEU A 26 -15.65 -4.89 -2.69
C LEU A 26 -15.37 -3.94 -1.52
N GLU A 27 -16.37 -3.66 -0.70
CA GLU A 27 -16.21 -2.83 0.50
C GLU A 27 -15.18 -3.45 1.46
N ARG A 28 -15.31 -4.75 1.75
CA ARG A 28 -14.40 -5.47 2.67
C ARG A 28 -12.98 -5.59 2.15
N VAL A 29 -12.77 -5.81 0.84
CA VAL A 29 -11.41 -5.81 0.29
C VAL A 29 -10.79 -4.41 0.23
N SER A 30 -11.60 -3.35 0.21
CA SER A 30 -11.10 -1.96 0.19
C SER A 30 -10.84 -1.37 1.57
N ILE A 31 -11.63 -1.73 2.59
CA ILE A 31 -11.57 -1.15 3.93
C ILE A 31 -10.82 -2.08 4.89
N ASP A 32 -11.15 -3.37 4.86
CA ASP A 32 -10.68 -4.35 5.84
C ASP A 32 -9.49 -5.17 5.33
N HIS A 33 -8.99 -4.88 4.12
CA HIS A 33 -7.93 -5.65 3.45
C HIS A 33 -8.21 -7.17 3.38
N GLU A 34 -9.49 -7.55 3.37
CA GLU A 34 -9.88 -8.95 3.30
C GLU A 34 -9.53 -9.58 1.94
N ARG A 35 -9.39 -10.90 1.93
CA ARG A 35 -8.99 -11.67 0.75
C ARG A 35 -9.92 -12.84 0.54
N PHE A 36 -10.41 -13.00 -0.69
CA PHE A 36 -11.39 -14.03 -1.01
C PHE A 36 -10.89 -14.96 -2.11
N ILE A 37 -10.86 -16.26 -1.84
CA ILE A 37 -10.67 -17.29 -2.87
C ILE A 37 -12.04 -17.63 -3.44
N VAL A 38 -12.20 -17.44 -4.74
CA VAL A 38 -13.43 -17.79 -5.46
C VAL A 38 -13.32 -19.22 -5.96
N THR A 39 -14.28 -20.06 -5.60
CA THR A 39 -14.35 -21.46 -6.01
C THR A 39 -15.49 -21.74 -6.99
N LYS A 40 -15.29 -22.71 -7.87
CA LYS A 40 -16.34 -23.29 -8.72
C LYS A 40 -16.22 -24.81 -8.62
N ASN A 41 -17.31 -25.48 -8.26
CA ASN A 41 -17.34 -26.93 -8.02
C ASN A 41 -16.25 -27.38 -7.02
N GLY A 42 -16.08 -26.61 -5.92
CA GLY A 42 -15.09 -26.88 -4.89
C GLY A 42 -13.64 -26.55 -5.26
N GLN A 43 -13.35 -26.21 -6.52
CA GLN A 43 -12.00 -25.88 -6.96
C GLN A 43 -11.77 -24.36 -6.98
N PRO A 44 -10.63 -23.86 -6.47
CA PRO A 44 -10.22 -22.46 -6.63
C PRO A 44 -10.13 -22.06 -8.10
N LYS A 45 -10.62 -20.88 -8.44
CA LYS A 45 -10.62 -20.33 -9.81
C LYS A 45 -10.14 -18.89 -9.90
N ALA A 46 -10.35 -18.10 -8.85
CA ALA A 46 -9.90 -16.72 -8.80
C ALA A 46 -9.63 -16.29 -7.36
N VAL A 47 -8.96 -15.15 -7.21
CA VAL A 47 -8.78 -14.46 -5.94
C VAL A 47 -9.29 -13.03 -6.10
N ILE A 48 -9.96 -12.50 -5.08
CA ILE A 48 -10.36 -11.10 -5.00
C ILE A 48 -9.61 -10.50 -3.81
N ILE A 49 -8.85 -9.44 -4.08
CA ILE A 49 -8.09 -8.64 -3.12
C ILE A 49 -8.18 -7.16 -3.49
N GLY A 50 -7.91 -6.28 -2.54
CA GLY A 50 -7.80 -4.85 -2.77
C GLY A 50 -6.63 -4.51 -3.71
N ILE A 51 -6.71 -3.36 -4.38
CA ILE A 51 -5.68 -2.94 -5.33
C ILE A 51 -4.33 -2.69 -4.64
N GLU A 52 -4.34 -2.15 -3.43
CA GLU A 52 -3.13 -1.90 -2.64
C GLU A 52 -2.43 -3.20 -2.25
N ASP A 53 -3.20 -4.20 -1.80
CA ASP A 53 -2.71 -5.54 -1.49
C ASP A 53 -2.14 -6.24 -2.73
N PHE A 54 -2.82 -6.11 -3.87
CA PHE A 54 -2.31 -6.64 -5.14
C PHE A 54 -0.97 -6.00 -5.50
N LEU A 55 -0.89 -4.67 -5.46
CA LEU A 55 0.34 -3.94 -5.76
C LEU A 55 1.46 -4.31 -4.79
N ALA A 56 1.18 -4.42 -3.49
CA ALA A 56 2.18 -4.86 -2.50
C ALA A 56 2.68 -6.29 -2.76
N ALA A 57 1.82 -7.19 -3.23
CA ALA A 57 2.19 -8.57 -3.53
C ALA A 57 3.02 -8.71 -4.82
N VAL A 58 2.75 -7.88 -5.85
CA VAL A 58 3.45 -7.99 -7.15
C VAL A 58 4.63 -7.04 -7.28
N ALA A 59 4.62 -5.91 -6.58
CA ALA A 59 5.73 -4.98 -6.58
C ALA A 59 6.88 -5.59 -5.78
N LYS A 60 7.99 -5.87 -6.46
CA LYS A 60 9.28 -6.08 -5.80
C LYS A 60 9.93 -4.71 -5.66
N PRO A 61 10.02 -4.12 -4.45
CA PRO A 61 10.75 -2.88 -4.30
C PRO A 61 12.21 -3.16 -4.69
N SER A 62 12.77 -2.35 -5.58
CA SER A 62 14.19 -2.45 -5.90
C SER A 62 15.01 -2.19 -4.63
N GLU A 63 16.21 -2.77 -4.54
CA GLU A 63 17.08 -2.57 -3.37
C GLU A 63 17.32 -1.07 -3.09
N THR A 64 17.48 -0.28 -4.16
CA THR A 64 17.59 1.18 -4.09
C THR A 64 16.37 1.82 -3.45
N MET A 65 15.15 1.38 -3.80
CA MET A 65 13.92 1.93 -3.25
C MET A 65 13.76 1.57 -1.76
N LYS A 66 14.17 0.36 -1.35
CA LYS A 66 14.20 -0.03 0.07
C LYS A 66 15.16 0.85 0.86
N ALA A 67 16.39 1.01 0.36
CA ALA A 67 17.39 1.85 1.01
C ALA A 67 16.93 3.30 1.18
N LEU A 68 16.29 3.87 0.15
CA LEU A 68 15.71 5.21 0.22
C LEU A 68 14.58 5.30 1.26
N GLN A 69 13.72 4.28 1.33
CA GLN A 69 12.62 4.26 2.29
C GLN A 69 13.11 4.08 3.74
N ASP A 70 14.13 3.27 3.96
CA ASP A 70 14.76 3.11 5.28
C ASP A 70 15.46 4.39 5.72
N GLN A 71 16.16 5.08 4.81
CA GLN A 71 16.73 6.39 5.08
C GLN A 71 15.65 7.42 5.44
N ALA A 72 14.54 7.45 4.69
CA ALA A 72 13.43 8.36 4.98
C ALA A 72 12.76 8.07 6.33
N ARG A 73 12.65 6.80 6.74
CA ARG A 73 12.17 6.43 8.07
C ARG A 73 13.14 6.86 9.17
N ALA A 74 14.44 6.63 8.98
CA ALA A 74 15.46 7.00 9.94
C ALA A 74 15.57 8.52 10.14
N SER A 75 15.36 9.31 9.09
CA SER A 75 15.36 10.78 9.16
C SER A 75 14.02 11.39 9.60
N GLY A 76 12.97 10.59 9.79
CA GLY A 76 11.61 11.06 10.04
C GLY A 76 10.88 11.62 8.81
N ALA A 77 11.56 11.72 7.65
CA ALA A 77 10.97 12.22 6.42
C ALA A 77 9.81 11.35 5.88
N ALA A 78 9.75 10.08 6.26
CA ALA A 78 8.66 9.18 5.86
C ALA A 78 7.28 9.58 6.43
N GLY A 79 7.22 10.42 7.46
CA GLY A 79 5.98 10.87 8.08
C GLY A 79 5.58 12.31 7.77
N MET A 80 6.33 13.02 6.93
CA MET A 80 6.06 14.44 6.63
C MET A 80 4.77 14.58 5.82
N SER A 81 3.94 15.56 6.19
CA SER A 81 2.80 15.96 5.39
C SER A 81 3.26 16.65 4.09
N LEU A 82 2.36 16.73 3.11
CA LEU A 82 2.68 17.41 1.85
C LEU A 82 3.03 18.89 2.08
N GLU A 83 2.32 19.54 3.00
CA GLU A 83 2.54 20.93 3.38
C GLU A 83 3.92 21.14 4.03
N GLU A 84 4.34 20.21 4.91
CA GLU A 84 5.67 20.23 5.53
C GLU A 84 6.77 20.03 4.50
N ILE A 85 6.55 19.12 3.52
CA ILE A 85 7.47 18.90 2.40
C ILE A 85 7.63 20.18 1.57
N GLU A 86 6.52 20.82 1.20
CA GLU A 86 6.54 22.06 0.42
C GLU A 86 7.24 23.21 1.16
N ALA A 87 7.00 23.34 2.47
CA ALA A 87 7.64 24.34 3.31
C ALA A 87 9.18 24.15 3.37
N GLU A 88 9.65 22.92 3.55
CA GLU A 88 11.08 22.60 3.58
C GLU A 88 11.73 22.88 2.21
N ILE A 89 11.08 22.47 1.11
CA ILE A 89 11.55 22.76 -0.26
C ILE A 89 11.65 24.28 -0.49
N ALA A 90 10.65 25.04 -0.05
CA ALA A 90 10.65 26.50 -0.18
C ALA A 90 11.80 27.15 0.63
N ALA A 91 12.01 26.72 1.87
CA ALA A 91 13.08 27.22 2.73
C ALA A 91 14.48 26.99 2.13
N VAL A 92 14.74 25.79 1.61
CA VAL A 92 16.02 25.47 0.94
C VAL A 92 16.21 26.29 -0.34
N ARG A 93 15.14 26.47 -1.14
CA ARG A 93 15.19 27.29 -2.35
C ARG A 93 15.49 28.75 -2.05
N GLN A 94 14.90 29.33 -1.01
CA GLN A 94 15.16 30.72 -0.60
C GLN A 94 16.62 30.92 -0.15
N LYS A 95 17.19 29.97 0.58
CA LYS A 95 18.61 30.01 1.00
C LYS A 95 19.58 29.95 -0.19
N LYS A 96 19.20 29.28 -1.28
CA LYS A 96 20.04 29.16 -2.49
C LYS A 96 20.03 30.41 -3.38
N THR A 97 19.02 31.27 -3.23
CA THR A 97 18.88 32.52 -4.03
C THR A 97 19.59 33.71 -3.39
N VAL A 98 20.08 33.61 -2.15
CA VAL A 98 20.97 34.62 -1.55
C VAL A 98 22.38 34.39 -2.10
N PRO A 99 22.94 35.30 -2.94
CA PRO A 99 24.32 35.16 -3.40
C PRO A 99 25.25 35.18 -2.18
N GLN A 100 26.17 34.22 -2.08
CA GLN A 100 27.29 34.33 -1.14
C GLN A 100 28.07 35.62 -1.45
N PRO A 101 28.22 36.57 -0.51
CA PRO A 101 29.11 37.70 -0.72
C PRO A 101 30.56 37.20 -0.73
N SER A 102 31.27 37.54 -1.80
CA SER A 102 32.72 37.35 -1.97
C SER A 102 33.54 38.11 -0.95
#